data_AF-A0A507EXF5-F1
#
_entry.id   AF-A0A507EXF5-F1
#
_cell.length_a   1.000
_cell.length_b   1.000
_cell.length_c   1.000
_cell.angle_alpha   90.00
_cell.angle_beta   90.00
_cell.angle_gamma   90.00
#
_symmetry.space_group_name_H-M   'P 1'
#
loop_
_entity.id
_entity.type
_entity.pdbx_description
1 polymer ?
#
loop_
_entity_poly.entity_id
_entity_poly.type
_entity_poly.pdbx_seq_one_letter_code
_entity_poly.pdbx_strand_id
1 'polypeptide(L)'
;MASLKKVPLTRPTGVNPPLFHQTIVHSDGSTFTLRTTSPRPLLKLTKDARNHPLWNPALNVLDDQSGELAKFERRFGEVADLGDLAEYEVVDAAPKKTKKVVEAEPVQAAKKGKKKK
;
A
#
# COMPACT_ATOMS: atom_id res chain seq x y z
N MET A 1 -66.94 8.59 -18.56
CA MET A 1 -65.71 9.26 -18.09
C MET A 1 -64.99 8.34 -17.12
N ALA A 2 -63.84 7.78 -17.51
CA ALA A 2 -63.13 6.82 -16.67
C ALA A 2 -62.42 7.53 -15.51
N SER A 3 -62.79 7.18 -14.28
CA SER A 3 -62.15 7.66 -13.06
C SER A 3 -60.71 7.14 -12.98
N LEU A 4 -59.73 8.06 -12.97
CA LEU A 4 -58.33 7.74 -12.72
C LEU A 4 -58.18 7.22 -11.29
N LYS A 5 -57.90 5.91 -11.16
CA LYS A 5 -57.52 5.31 -9.88
C LYS A 5 -56.22 5.99 -9.40
N LYS A 6 -56.31 6.73 -8.30
CA LYS A 6 -55.20 7.42 -7.67
C LYS A 6 -54.26 6.37 -7.07
N VAL A 7 -53.24 5.97 -7.83
CA VAL A 7 -52.19 5.07 -7.34
C VAL A 7 -51.40 5.84 -6.28
N PRO A 8 -51.29 5.34 -5.04
CA PRO A 8 -50.51 6.03 -4.03
C PRO A 8 -49.04 6.06 -4.49
N LEU A 9 -48.34 7.17 -4.25
CA LEU A 9 -46.90 7.31 -4.53
C LEU A 9 -46.09 6.46 -3.54
N THR A 10 -46.38 5.16 -3.44
CA THR A 10 -45.57 4.22 -2.69
C THR A 10 -44.35 3.91 -3.55
N ARG A 11 -43.16 4.19 -3.02
CA ARG A 11 -41.93 3.76 -3.70
C ARG A 11 -42.04 2.26 -4.01
N PRO A 12 -41.72 1.83 -5.23
CA PRO A 12 -41.76 0.42 -5.58
C PRO A 12 -40.82 -0.37 -4.65
N THR A 13 -41.37 -1.32 -3.90
CA THR A 13 -40.62 -2.21 -3.01
C THR A 13 -39.81 -3.18 -3.86
N GLY A 14 -38.47 -3.11 -3.78
CA GLY A 14 -37.57 -4.07 -4.45
C GLY A 14 -36.66 -3.51 -5.55
N VAL A 15 -36.72 -2.20 -5.85
CA VAL A 15 -35.81 -1.59 -6.84
C VAL A 15 -34.40 -1.35 -6.27
N ASN A 16 -34.28 -1.27 -4.95
CA ASN A 16 -33.01 -0.92 -4.31
C ASN A 16 -32.13 -2.17 -4.12
N PRO A 17 -30.81 -2.04 -4.33
CA PRO A 17 -29.88 -3.12 -4.04
C PRO A 17 -29.90 -3.48 -2.55
N PRO A 18 -29.59 -4.75 -2.19
CA PRO A 18 -29.49 -5.15 -0.80
C PRO A 18 -28.39 -4.37 -0.09
N LEU A 19 -28.67 -4.01 1.16
CA LEU A 19 -27.72 -3.36 2.05
C LEU A 19 -27.28 -4.34 3.13
N PHE A 20 -25.98 -4.43 3.31
CA PHE A 20 -25.30 -5.25 4.31
C PHE A 20 -24.69 -4.37 5.39
N HIS A 21 -24.48 -4.93 6.58
CA HIS A 21 -23.72 -4.28 7.62
C HIS A 21 -22.23 -4.56 7.41
N GLN A 22 -21.45 -3.50 7.31
CA GLN A 22 -20.00 -3.56 7.17
C GLN A 22 -19.35 -2.82 8.33
N THR A 23 -18.40 -3.48 8.97
CA THR A 23 -17.52 -2.89 9.98
C THR A 23 -16.27 -2.38 9.28
N ILE A 24 -16.02 -1.08 9.40
CA ILE A 24 -14.82 -0.44 8.88
C ILE A 24 -13.85 -0.22 10.03
N VAL A 25 -12.61 -0.65 9.83
CA VAL A 25 -11.49 -0.49 10.75
C VAL A 25 -10.55 0.56 10.17
N HIS A 26 -10.36 1.66 10.90
CA HIS A 26 -9.41 2.71 10.58
C HIS A 26 -7.97 2.30 10.92
N SER A 27 -7.01 3.12 10.51
CA SER A 27 -5.58 2.94 10.75
C SER A 27 -5.20 2.99 12.24
N ASP A 28 -5.94 3.75 13.05
CA ASP A 28 -5.79 3.81 14.51
C ASP A 28 -6.46 2.63 15.25
N GLY A 29 -7.13 1.75 14.50
CA GLY A 29 -7.90 0.63 15.05
C GLY A 29 -9.31 0.99 15.50
N SER A 30 -9.73 2.26 15.40
CA SER A 30 -11.11 2.65 15.66
C SER A 30 -12.06 2.01 14.64
N THR A 31 -13.25 1.61 15.10
CA THR A 31 -14.19 0.87 14.28
C THR A 31 -15.56 1.53 14.25
N PHE A 32 -16.20 1.52 13.08
CA PHE A 32 -17.58 1.95 12.93
C PHE A 32 -18.33 1.05 11.96
N THR A 33 -19.64 0.92 12.18
CA THR A 33 -20.53 0.06 11.40
C THR A 33 -21.42 0.91 10.51
N LEU A 34 -21.48 0.61 9.21
CA LEU A 34 -22.42 1.27 8.29
C LEU A 34 -23.08 0.30 7.31
N ARG A 35 -24.16 0.77 6.69
CA ARG A 35 -24.91 0.02 5.69
C ARG A 35 -24.30 0.26 4.30
N THR A 36 -23.75 -0.77 3.69
CA THR A 36 -23.15 -0.69 2.34
C THR A 36 -23.77 -1.73 1.41
N THR A 37 -23.61 -1.55 0.11
CA THR A 37 -24.02 -2.55 -0.89
C THR A 37 -22.97 -3.67 -1.05
N SER A 38 -21.81 -3.56 -0.40
CA SER A 38 -20.76 -4.56 -0.52
C SER A 38 -21.05 -5.75 0.41
N PRO A 39 -20.85 -7.00 -0.04
CA PRO A 39 -21.09 -8.17 0.79
C PRO A 39 -19.97 -8.44 1.81
N ARG A 40 -18.92 -7.60 1.84
CA ARG A 40 -17.76 -7.81 2.72
C ARG A 40 -18.09 -7.29 4.13
N PRO A 41 -18.02 -8.13 5.18
CA PRO A 41 -18.39 -7.72 6.53
C PRO A 41 -17.34 -6.83 7.19
N LEU A 42 -16.07 -6.94 6.78
CA LEU A 42 -14.95 -6.20 7.35
C LEU A 42 -14.16 -5.49 6.26
N LEU A 43 -13.91 -4.19 6.47
CA LEU A 43 -13.04 -3.37 5.63
C LEU A 43 -11.93 -2.77 6.50
N LYS A 44 -10.68 -3.05 6.20
CA LYS A 44 -9.55 -2.39 6.85
C LYS A 44 -9.00 -1.30 5.94
N LEU A 45 -8.98 -0.07 6.42
CA LEU A 45 -8.45 1.07 5.69
C LEU A 45 -6.95 1.22 5.96
N THR A 46 -6.17 1.31 4.89
CA THR A 46 -4.75 1.66 4.93
C THR A 46 -4.53 3.16 4.82
N LYS A 47 -5.47 3.89 4.22
CA LYS A 47 -5.47 5.36 4.07
C LYS A 47 -6.81 5.92 4.51
N ASP A 48 -6.77 6.85 5.44
CA ASP A 48 -7.95 7.48 6.04
C ASP A 48 -7.63 8.90 6.51
N ALA A 49 -8.63 9.58 7.09
CA ALA A 49 -8.47 10.94 7.60
C ALA A 49 -7.55 11.04 8.84
N ARG A 50 -7.21 9.92 9.50
CA ARG A 50 -6.36 9.90 10.71
C ARG A 50 -4.88 9.81 10.38
N ASN A 51 -4.53 9.17 9.26
CA ASN A 51 -3.15 9.04 8.79
C ASN A 51 -2.75 10.00 7.67
N HIS A 52 -3.68 10.81 7.16
CA HIS A 52 -3.40 11.71 6.06
C HIS A 52 -2.97 13.10 6.57
N PRO A 53 -1.83 13.65 6.07
CA PRO A 53 -1.17 14.82 6.66
C PRO A 53 -2.04 16.09 6.66
N LEU A 54 -2.93 16.23 5.68
CA LEU A 54 -3.88 17.35 5.61
C LEU A 54 -4.79 17.45 6.85
N TRP A 55 -5.25 16.33 7.38
CA TRP A 55 -6.20 16.30 8.50
C TRP A 55 -5.50 16.07 9.85
N ASN A 56 -4.23 15.65 9.83
CA ASN A 56 -3.41 15.49 11.02
C ASN A 56 -2.00 16.07 10.81
N PRO A 57 -1.86 17.41 10.78
CA PRO A 57 -0.59 18.07 10.45
C PRO A 57 0.48 17.91 11.55
N ALA A 58 0.10 17.47 12.75
CA ALA A 58 1.05 17.18 13.82
C ALA A 58 1.85 15.90 13.55
N LEU A 59 1.29 14.97 12.77
CA LEU A 59 1.98 13.76 12.35
C LEU A 59 2.77 14.06 11.06
N ASN A 60 4.01 14.51 11.23
CA ASN A 60 4.98 14.74 10.15
C ASN A 60 5.53 13.41 9.56
N VAL A 61 4.67 12.44 9.27
CA VAL A 61 5.09 11.19 8.66
C VAL A 61 5.12 11.38 7.15
N LEU A 62 6.32 11.37 6.57
CA LEU A 62 6.52 11.33 5.12
C LEU A 62 6.18 9.93 4.62
N ASP A 63 5.08 9.81 3.91
CA ASP A 63 4.63 8.54 3.37
C ASP A 63 5.15 8.34 1.94
N ASP A 64 6.20 7.52 1.79
CA ASP A 64 6.79 7.19 0.49
C ASP A 64 5.92 6.16 -0.25
N GLN A 65 5.10 6.61 -1.19
CA GLN A 65 4.26 5.74 -2.01
C GLN A 65 5.04 5.02 -3.12
N SER A 66 6.13 5.59 -3.61
CA SER A 66 6.95 5.00 -4.70
C SER A 66 8.05 4.06 -4.17
N GLY A 67 8.35 4.15 -2.87
CA GLY A 67 9.41 3.40 -2.21
C GLY A 67 10.79 3.81 -2.72
N GLU A 68 10.92 4.95 -3.40
CA GLU A 68 12.19 5.40 -3.97
C GLU A 68 13.17 5.84 -2.88
N LEU A 69 12.68 6.51 -1.82
CA LEU A 69 13.51 6.86 -0.67
C LEU A 69 13.94 5.59 0.05
N ALA A 70 13.01 4.66 0.30
CA ALA A 70 13.35 3.38 0.92
C ALA A 70 14.33 2.55 0.08
N LYS A 71 14.24 2.59 -1.27
CA LYS A 71 15.19 1.91 -2.16
C LYS A 71 16.56 2.59 -2.13
N PHE A 72 16.60 3.91 -2.03
CA PHE A 72 17.85 4.66 -1.90
C PHE A 72 18.52 4.37 -0.56
N GLU A 73 17.79 4.47 0.55
CA GLU A 73 18.27 4.12 1.90
C GLU A 73 18.79 2.68 1.95
N ARG A 74 18.14 1.72 1.31
CA ARG A 74 18.65 0.34 1.26
C ARG A 74 19.95 0.18 0.49
N ARG A 75 20.22 1.03 -0.49
CA ARG A 75 21.42 0.95 -1.34
C ARG A 75 22.58 1.78 -0.81
N PHE A 76 22.28 2.92 -0.20
CA PHE A 76 23.24 3.94 0.17
C PHE A 76 23.16 4.34 1.65
N GLY A 77 22.23 3.78 2.44
CA GLY A 77 22.03 4.14 3.84
C GLY A 77 23.21 3.83 4.75
N GLU A 78 24.00 2.80 4.46
CA GLU A 78 25.27 2.53 5.17
C GLU A 78 26.38 3.53 4.84
N VAL A 79 26.27 4.23 3.70
CA VAL A 79 27.24 5.23 3.22
C VAL A 79 26.76 6.66 3.50
N ALA A 80 25.47 6.83 3.81
CA ALA A 80 24.80 8.12 3.97
C ALA A 80 24.83 8.68 5.40
N ASP A 81 25.60 8.09 6.33
CA ASP A 81 26.11 8.84 7.49
C ASP A 81 27.11 9.89 6.96
N LEU A 82 26.55 10.93 6.34
CA LEU A 82 27.21 12.02 5.63
C LEU A 82 28.14 12.85 6.53
N GLY A 83 28.18 12.56 7.84
CA GLY A 83 29.14 13.14 8.77
C GLY A 83 30.58 12.71 8.48
N ASP A 84 30.80 11.49 8.00
CA ASP A 84 32.15 10.93 7.77
C ASP A 84 32.64 11.13 6.32
N LEU A 85 31.76 11.51 5.39
CA LEU A 85 32.10 11.79 3.98
C LEU A 85 32.33 13.27 3.69
N ALA A 86 32.07 14.17 4.65
CA ALA A 86 32.33 15.60 4.50
C ALA A 86 33.85 15.94 4.45
N GLU A 87 34.73 14.97 4.73
CA GLU A 87 36.19 15.15 4.73
C GLU A 87 36.89 14.71 3.43
N TYR A 88 36.17 14.13 2.45
CA TYR A 88 36.80 13.71 1.20
C TYR A 88 36.48 14.68 0.05
N GLU A 89 37.44 15.57 -0.22
CA GLU A 89 37.40 16.46 -1.38
C GLU A 89 37.34 15.68 -2.70
N VAL A 90 36.70 16.34 -3.67
CA VAL A 90 36.47 15.89 -5.04
C VAL A 90 37.79 15.59 -5.75
N VAL A 91 38.09 14.31 -5.96
CA VAL A 91 39.01 13.88 -7.03
C VAL A 91 38.19 13.55 -8.27
N ASP A 92 38.24 14.48 -9.23
CA ASP A 92 37.80 14.30 -10.60
C ASP A 92 38.42 13.03 -11.20
N ALA A 93 37.58 12.02 -11.49
CA ALA A 93 37.96 10.87 -12.30
C ALA A 93 36.87 10.52 -13.31
N ALA A 94 37.08 11.02 -14.54
CA ALA A 94 36.30 10.71 -15.73
C ALA A 94 36.33 9.19 -16.08
N PRO A 95 35.29 8.68 -16.78
CA PRO A 95 34.97 7.25 -16.81
C PRO A 95 35.73 6.48 -17.93
N LYS A 96 36.31 5.33 -17.59
CA LYS A 96 36.66 4.29 -18.57
C LYS A 96 35.63 3.15 -18.50
N LYS A 97 34.74 3.10 -19.48
CA LYS A 97 33.93 1.91 -19.81
C LYS A 97 34.76 0.98 -20.70
N THR A 98 34.95 -0.26 -20.30
CA THR A 98 34.99 -1.40 -21.24
C THR A 98 34.37 -2.64 -20.60
N LYS A 99 33.33 -3.13 -21.27
CA LYS A 99 32.59 -4.36 -21.02
C LYS A 99 33.42 -5.60 -21.42
N LYS A 100 33.27 -6.70 -20.68
CA LYS A 100 33.29 -8.09 -21.20
C LYS A 100 32.46 -8.96 -20.25
N VAL A 101 31.17 -9.18 -20.54
CA VAL A 101 30.59 -10.42 -21.12
C VAL A 101 30.91 -11.64 -20.23
N VAL A 102 30.03 -11.98 -19.28
CA VAL A 102 29.00 -13.06 -19.32
C VAL A 102 29.61 -14.46 -19.35
N GLU A 103 29.46 -15.20 -18.24
CA GLU A 103 29.10 -16.63 -18.26
C GLU A 103 28.31 -16.95 -16.98
N ALA A 104 27.12 -17.52 -17.16
CA ALA A 104 26.22 -18.05 -16.15
C ALA A 104 26.37 -19.59 -16.16
N GLU A 105 26.52 -20.29 -15.03
CA GLU A 105 25.48 -21.05 -14.28
C GLU A 105 26.16 -22.36 -13.69
N PRO A 106 25.56 -23.21 -12.83
CA PRO A 106 25.50 -23.06 -11.36
C PRO A 106 25.81 -24.35 -10.54
N VAL A 107 26.24 -24.26 -9.27
CA VAL A 107 26.38 -25.42 -8.35
C VAL A 107 26.32 -24.89 -6.91
N GLN A 108 25.50 -25.29 -5.91
CA GLN A 108 24.48 -26.32 -5.69
C GLN A 108 23.64 -25.87 -4.47
N ALA A 109 22.32 -26.11 -4.52
CA ALA A 109 21.43 -26.04 -3.38
C ALA A 109 21.12 -27.45 -2.82
N ALA A 110 20.75 -27.48 -1.53
CA ALA A 110 19.95 -28.50 -0.84
C ALA A 110 20.65 -29.70 -0.17
N LYS A 111 21.03 -29.50 1.11
CA LYS A 111 20.87 -30.50 2.17
C LYS A 111 19.42 -30.43 2.70
N LYS A 112 18.66 -31.54 2.60
CA LYS A 112 17.67 -32.09 3.57
C LYS A 112 16.68 -33.02 2.87
N GLY A 113 16.49 -34.24 3.41
CA GLY A 113 15.20 -34.94 3.28
C GLY A 113 15.18 -36.44 2.95
N LYS A 114 15.61 -37.29 3.88
CA LYS A 114 14.84 -38.41 4.47
C LYS A 114 13.76 -39.11 3.58
N LYS A 115 14.01 -40.37 3.15
CA LYS A 115 13.00 -41.44 2.90
C LYS A 115 13.72 -42.80 2.79
N LYS A 116 13.57 -43.71 3.76
CA LYS A 116 12.58 -44.81 3.79
C LYS A 116 12.58 -45.67 2.51
N LYS A 117 13.34 -46.76 2.53
CA LYS A 117 12.86 -48.13 2.28
C LYS A 117 13.88 -49.12 2.82
#